data_AF-A0A3P1XTR7-F1
#
_entry.id   AF-A0A3P1XTR7-F1
#
_cell.length_a   1.000
_cell.length_b   1.000
_cell.length_c   1.000
_cell.angle_alpha   90.00
_cell.angle_beta   90.00
_cell.angle_gamma   90.00
#
_symmetry.space_group_name_H-M   'P 1'
#
loop_
_entity.id
_entity.type
_entity.pdbx_description
1 polymer ?
#
loop_
_entity_poly.entity_id
_entity_poly.type
_entity_poly.pdbx_seq_one_letter_code
_entity_poly.pdbx_strand_id
1 'polypeptide(L)'
;MKKVWTLADVITAAGVGFTDYIIQLTYLLFLKMDDEKVTLGFESTIPKSYGRQELISLNGLDLLLHYEETLKILSMQNDLIGTIFTKAHNKIEQPVLLKNHSETNP
;
A
#
# COMPACT_ATOMS: atom_id res chain seq x y z
N MET A 1 7.10 -14.95 -6.21
CA MET A 1 5.69 -14.91 -6.69
C MET A 1 4.73 -15.70 -5.79
N LYS A 2 4.79 -15.59 -4.44
CA LYS A 2 3.87 -16.32 -3.52
C LYS A 2 3.22 -15.46 -2.42
N LYS A 3 3.78 -14.29 -2.08
CA LYS A 3 3.36 -13.51 -0.90
C LYS A 3 1.92 -12.96 -0.99
N VAL A 4 1.49 -12.51 -2.17
CA VAL A 4 0.18 -11.87 -2.37
C VAL A 4 -0.98 -12.83 -2.11
N TRP A 5 -0.91 -14.04 -2.66
CA TRP A 5 -1.96 -15.05 -2.51
C TRP A 5 -2.07 -15.56 -1.07
N THR A 6 -0.93 -15.75 -0.39
CA THR A 6 -0.92 -16.13 1.03
C THR A 6 -1.55 -15.06 1.93
N LEU A 7 -1.47 -13.78 1.55
CA LEU A 7 -1.99 -12.69 2.34
C LEU A 7 -3.52 -12.56 2.24
N ALA A 8 -4.09 -12.82 1.06
CA ALA A 8 -5.55 -12.88 0.86
C ALA A 8 -6.20 -13.98 1.73
N ASP A 9 -5.55 -15.13 1.87
CA ASP A 9 -6.02 -16.22 2.73
C ASP A 9 -5.99 -15.83 4.23
N VAL A 10 -4.96 -15.10 4.67
CA VAL A 10 -4.82 -14.63 6.06
C VAL A 10 -5.89 -13.59 6.42
N ILE A 11 -6.25 -12.71 5.49
CA ILE A 11 -7.29 -11.67 5.68
C ILE A 11 -8.65 -12.29 6.01
N THR A 12 -8.98 -13.45 5.44
CA THR A 12 -10.27 -14.14 5.63
C THR A 12 -10.42 -14.73 7.04
N ALA A 13 -9.33 -15.01 7.74
CA ALA A 13 -9.34 -15.61 9.09
C ALA A 13 -9.31 -14.57 10.24
N ALA A 14 -9.04 -13.30 9.93
CA ALA A 14 -8.92 -12.21 10.88
C ALA A 14 -10.28 -11.58 11.21
N GLY A 15 -10.53 -11.22 12.48
CA GLY A 15 -11.71 -10.42 12.86
C GLY A 15 -11.59 -8.96 12.38
N VAL A 16 -12.74 -8.27 12.23
CA VAL A 16 -12.89 -7.01 11.47
C VAL A 16 -11.82 -5.94 11.72
N GLY A 17 -11.49 -5.63 12.98
CA GLY A 17 -10.48 -4.58 13.28
C GLY A 17 -9.04 -4.98 12.95
N PHE A 18 -8.71 -6.27 13.05
CA PHE A 18 -7.40 -6.79 12.65
C PHE A 18 -7.31 -6.93 11.12
N THR A 19 -8.43 -7.26 10.47
CA THR A 19 -8.56 -7.32 9.01
C THR A 19 -8.24 -5.99 8.36
N ASP A 20 -8.81 -4.89 8.87
CA ASP A 20 -8.55 -3.54 8.35
C ASP A 20 -7.07 -3.19 8.41
N TYR A 21 -6.40 -3.49 9.52
CA TYR A 21 -4.98 -3.23 9.70
C TYR A 21 -4.11 -4.08 8.76
N ILE A 22 -4.41 -5.37 8.58
CA ILE A 22 -3.71 -6.24 7.63
C ILE A 22 -3.90 -5.77 6.19
N ILE A 23 -5.08 -5.27 5.83
CA ILE A 23 -5.35 -4.68 4.51
C ILE A 23 -4.43 -3.47 4.26
N GLN A 24 -4.21 -2.60 5.25
CA GLN A 24 -3.28 -1.47 5.10
C GLN A 24 -1.83 -1.93 4.91
N LEU A 25 -1.38 -2.92 5.70
CA LEU A 25 -0.05 -3.50 5.51
C LEU A 25 0.11 -4.16 4.13
N THR A 26 -0.97 -4.74 3.61
CA THR A 26 -1.02 -5.31 2.26
C THR A 26 -0.80 -4.24 1.20
N TYR A 27 -1.50 -3.10 1.29
CA TYR A 27 -1.31 -1.97 0.37
C TYR A 27 0.12 -1.45 0.38
N LEU A 28 0.70 -1.22 1.57
CA LEU A 28 2.08 -0.78 1.70
C LEU A 28 3.09 -1.80 1.14
N LEU A 29 2.80 -3.09 1.29
CA LEU A 29 3.64 -4.16 0.73
C LEU A 29 3.63 -4.13 -0.81
N PHE A 30 2.49 -3.86 -1.43
CA PHE A 30 2.42 -3.72 -2.89
C PHE A 30 3.22 -2.52 -3.41
N LEU A 31 3.15 -1.37 -2.74
CA LEU A 31 3.98 -0.20 -3.09
C LEU A 31 5.46 -0.54 -3.01
N LYS A 32 5.88 -1.27 -1.96
CA LYS A 32 7.26 -1.74 -1.80
C LYS A 32 7.68 -2.72 -2.88
N MET A 33 6.84 -3.70 -3.20
CA MET A 33 7.15 -4.70 -4.23
C MET A 33 7.32 -4.06 -5.62
N ASP A 34 6.54 -3.02 -5.94
CA ASP A 34 6.71 -2.27 -7.19
C ASP A 34 8.03 -1.48 -7.22
N ASP A 35 8.39 -0.81 -6.13
CA ASP A 35 9.68 -0.10 -5.96
C ASP A 35 10.90 -1.04 -6.06
N GLU A 36 10.83 -2.23 -5.45
CA GLU A 36 11.86 -3.27 -5.59
C GLU A 36 11.97 -3.78 -7.04
N LYS A 37 10.83 -4.00 -7.69
CA LYS A 37 10.78 -4.42 -9.10
C LYS A 37 11.43 -3.36 -10.01
N VAL A 38 11.20 -2.07 -9.77
CA VAL A 38 11.87 -0.97 -10.49
C VAL A 38 13.38 -1.02 -10.31
N THR A 39 13.85 -1.28 -9.08
CA THR A 39 15.28 -1.42 -8.77
C THR A 39 15.94 -2.58 -9.54
N LEU A 40 15.16 -3.60 -9.92
CA LEU A 40 15.61 -4.73 -10.74
C LEU A 40 15.57 -4.45 -12.26
N GLY A 41 15.23 -3.22 -12.68
CA GLY A 41 15.24 -2.79 -14.08
C GLY A 41 13.93 -3.00 -14.83
N PHE A 42 12.84 -3.30 -14.13
CA PHE A 42 11.50 -3.41 -14.73
C PHE A 42 10.72 -2.09 -14.62
N GLU A 43 9.70 -1.91 -15.43
CA GLU A 43 8.84 -0.73 -15.37
C GLU A 43 7.88 -0.77 -14.16
N SER A 44 7.69 0.41 -13.55
CA SER A 44 6.71 0.60 -12.48
C SER A 44 5.30 0.47 -13.05
N THR A 45 4.43 -0.20 -12.29
CA THR A 45 2.98 -0.23 -12.55
C THR A 45 2.23 0.86 -11.80
N ILE A 46 2.94 1.64 -10.99
CA ILE A 46 2.38 2.71 -10.16
C ILE A 46 2.77 4.06 -10.81
N PRO A 47 1.87 5.05 -10.88
CA PRO A 47 2.24 6.35 -11.40
C PRO A 47 3.32 6.99 -10.51
N LYS A 48 4.31 7.64 -11.13
CA LYS A 48 5.51 8.15 -10.46
C LYS A 48 5.24 8.99 -9.21
N SER A 49 4.18 9.78 -9.19
CA SER A 49 3.84 10.65 -8.04
C SER A 49 3.20 9.93 -6.85
N TYR A 50 2.92 8.64 -6.95
CA TYR A 50 2.26 7.83 -5.93
C TYR A 50 3.06 6.57 -5.57
N GLY A 51 4.35 6.58 -5.93
CA GLY A 51 5.28 5.50 -5.63
C GLY A 51 5.66 5.47 -4.14
N ARG A 52 6.37 4.40 -3.75
CA ARG A 52 6.86 4.27 -2.38
C ARG A 52 7.81 5.40 -2.00
N GLN A 53 8.67 5.85 -2.91
CA GLN A 53 9.67 6.89 -2.64
C GLN A 53 9.01 8.21 -2.22
N GLU A 54 7.95 8.61 -2.92
CA GLU A 54 7.14 9.77 -2.59
C GLU A 54 6.52 9.62 -1.20
N LEU A 55 5.92 8.45 -0.91
CA LEU A 55 5.30 8.18 0.39
C LEU A 55 6.30 8.27 1.56
N ILE A 56 7.48 7.65 1.44
CA ILE A 56 8.49 7.68 2.51
C ILE A 56 9.19 9.04 2.64
N SER A 57 9.08 9.92 1.65
CA SER A 57 9.63 11.28 1.76
C SER A 57 8.78 12.20 2.65
N LEU A 58 7.51 11.83 2.90
CA LEU A 58 6.53 12.62 3.63
C LEU A 58 6.47 12.26 5.12
N ASN A 59 5.87 13.16 5.91
CA ASN A 59 5.68 13.01 7.35
C ASN A 59 4.35 13.62 7.80
N GLY A 60 3.91 13.26 9.01
CA GLY A 60 2.78 13.92 9.67
C GLY A 60 1.48 13.88 8.85
N LEU A 61 0.78 15.00 8.77
CA LEU A 61 -0.48 15.09 8.05
C LEU A 61 -0.31 14.92 6.53
N ASP A 62 0.80 15.42 5.97
CA ASP A 62 1.08 15.30 4.53
C ASP A 62 1.20 13.83 4.12
N LEU A 63 1.79 13.00 4.97
CA LEU A 63 1.88 11.55 4.76
C LEU A 63 0.48 10.91 4.72
N LEU A 64 -0.41 11.24 5.66
CA LEU A 64 -1.77 10.70 5.70
C LEU A 64 -2.56 11.08 4.45
N LEU A 65 -2.56 12.37 4.11
CA LEU A 65 -3.28 12.88 2.96
C LEU A 65 -2.77 12.27 1.65
N HIS A 66 -1.46 12.15 1.51
CA HIS A 66 -0.86 11.56 0.32
C HIS A 66 -1.15 10.06 0.22
N TYR A 67 -1.13 9.34 1.34
CA TYR A 67 -1.50 7.93 1.37
C TYR A 67 -2.96 7.72 0.96
N GLU A 68 -3.89 8.54 1.46
CA GLU A 68 -5.30 8.49 1.06
C GLU A 68 -5.49 8.76 -0.43
N GLU A 69 -4.83 9.78 -0.99
CA GLU A 69 -4.90 10.05 -2.42
C GLU A 69 -4.25 8.92 -3.23
N THR A 70 -3.14 8.33 -2.75
CA THR A 70 -2.50 7.17 -3.38
C THR A 70 -3.48 6.01 -3.49
N LEU A 71 -4.13 5.61 -2.39
CA LEU A 71 -5.13 4.53 -2.39
C LEU A 71 -6.27 4.80 -3.38
N LYS A 72 -6.75 6.04 -3.42
CA LYS A 72 -7.81 6.48 -4.35
C LYS A 72 -7.37 6.35 -5.81
N ILE A 73 -6.19 6.87 -6.17
CA ILE A 73 -5.68 6.81 -7.55
C ILE A 73 -5.44 5.37 -7.98
N LEU A 74 -4.88 4.53 -7.11
CA LEU A 74 -4.65 3.12 -7.43
C LEU A 74 -5.95 2.33 -7.54
N SER A 75 -6.98 2.68 -6.78
CA SER A 75 -8.32 2.07 -6.88
C SER A 75 -9.03 2.35 -8.21
N MET A 76 -8.62 3.41 -8.93
CA MET A 76 -9.20 3.83 -10.21
C MET A 76 -8.52 3.20 -11.43
N GLN A 77 -7.45 2.41 -11.22
CA GLN A 77 -6.78 1.68 -12.29
C GLN A 77 -7.71 0.58 -12.85
N ASN A 78 -7.58 0.25 -14.14
CA ASN A 78 -8.41 -0.77 -14.80
C ASN A 78 -7.76 -2.17 -14.84
N ASP A 79 -6.60 -2.32 -14.21
CA ASP A 79 -5.78 -3.52 -14.27
C ASP A 79 -5.76 -4.27 -12.92
N LEU A 80 -4.75 -5.13 -12.73
CA LEU A 80 -4.55 -5.85 -11.49
C LEU A 80 -4.41 -4.91 -10.28
N ILE A 81 -3.79 -3.74 -10.45
CA ILE A 81 -3.63 -2.74 -9.37
C ILE A 81 -5.01 -2.25 -8.94
N GLY A 82 -5.89 -1.91 -9.88
CA GLY A 82 -7.27 -1.50 -9.55
C GLY A 82 -8.03 -2.54 -8.74
N THR A 83 -7.84 -3.81 -9.10
CA THR A 83 -8.47 -4.94 -8.39
C THR A 83 -7.95 -5.07 -6.95
N ILE A 84 -6.64 -4.94 -6.73
CA ILE A 84 -6.02 -4.99 -5.40
C ILE A 84 -6.50 -3.84 -4.51
N PHE A 85 -6.60 -2.63 -5.08
CA PHE A 85 -6.94 -1.41 -4.36
C PHE A 85 -8.44 -1.08 -4.42
N THR A 86 -9.29 -2.03 -4.81
CA THR A 86 -10.74 -1.80 -4.93
C THR A 86 -11.34 -1.32 -3.61
N LYS A 87 -11.97 -0.14 -3.64
CA LYS A 87 -12.54 0.53 -2.45
C LYS A 87 -11.54 0.72 -1.30
N ALA A 88 -10.25 0.80 -1.62
CA ALA A 88 -9.21 1.09 -0.65
C ALA A 88 -9.47 2.43 0.04
N HIS A 89 -9.34 2.42 1.35
CA HIS A 89 -9.47 3.59 2.19
C HIS A 89 -8.51 3.46 3.36
N ASN A 90 -7.94 4.57 3.81
CA ASN A 90 -7.01 4.55 4.92
C ASN A 90 -7.74 4.17 6.22
N LYS A 91 -7.08 3.34 7.03
CA LYS A 91 -7.51 2.95 8.39
C LYS A 91 -6.43 3.22 9.45
N ILE A 92 -5.26 3.73 9.04
CA ILE A 92 -4.18 4.14 9.94
C ILE A 92 -4.30 5.64 10.17
N GLU A 93 -4.84 6.03 11.33
CA GLU A 93 -5.05 7.43 11.68
C GLU A 93 -3.79 8.09 12.29
N GLN A 94 -2.84 7.29 12.77
CA GLN A 94 -1.62 7.81 13.40
C GLN A 94 -0.49 7.93 12.37
N PRO A 95 -0.03 9.14 12.02
CA PRO A 95 1.04 9.34 11.04
C PRO A 95 2.32 8.58 11.36
N VAL A 96 2.69 8.51 12.64
CA VAL A 96 3.91 7.83 13.10
C VAL A 96 3.84 6.33 12.83
N LEU A 97 2.67 5.71 13.02
CA LEU A 97 2.49 4.30 12.70
C LEU A 97 2.59 4.09 11.18
N LEU A 98 1.88 4.90 10.39
CA LEU A 98 1.93 4.81 8.92
C LEU A 98 3.37 4.99 8.39
N LYS A 99 4.11 5.95 8.95
CA LYS A 99 5.51 6.22 8.62
C LYS A 99 6.39 5.00 8.88
N ASN A 100 6.32 4.46 10.10
CA ASN A 100 7.08 3.28 10.49
C ASN A 100 6.80 2.11 9.53
N HIS A 101 5.53 1.83 9.22
CA HIS A 101 5.19 0.72 8.30
C HIS A 101 5.64 0.98 6.87
N SER A 102 5.54 2.21 6.36
CA SER A 102 5.98 2.56 5.00
C SER A 102 7.49 2.35 4.80
N GLU A 103 8.28 2.56 5.85
CA GLU A 103 9.73 2.37 5.85
C GLU A 103 10.15 0.92 6.09
N THR A 104 9.51 0.25 7.06
CA THR A 104 10.00 -1.02 7.64
C THR A 104 9.32 -2.28 7.12
N ASN A 105 8.22 -2.18 6.35
CA ASN A 105 7.47 -3.36 5.91
C ASN A 105 8.41 -4.42 5.28
N PRO A 106 8.42 -5.69 5.73
CA PRO A 106 9.35 -6.72 5.26
C PRO A 106 9.14 -7.19 3.82
#